data_AF-A0A7J6THY0-F1
#
_entry.id   AF-A0A7J6THY0-F1
#
_cell.length_a   1.000
_cell.length_b   1.000
_cell.length_c   1.000
_cell.angle_alpha   90.00
_cell.angle_beta   90.00
_cell.angle_gamma   90.00
#
_symmetry.space_group_name_H-M   'P 1'
#
loop_
_entity.id
_entity.type
_entity.pdbx_description
1 polymer ?
#
loop_
_entity_poly.entity_id
_entity_poly.type
_entity_poly.pdbx_seq_one_letter_code
_entity_poly.pdbx_strand_id
1 'polypeptide(L)'
;TTGFTGQCTVIYPQQSQCYECTSKAAPKVYPVCTIRSTPSTPVHCIQWAKLLFELMFGIEDDNSVLADLKEPLNKLRCSENSSSVREDEVRREAMAIFNHLFCNDIKSQLKLTNLWADGKREAPVPVSFEEAVAAKSEEDTDVQAVWSIATQANLFVDTVSRIFSQRREEIGTMAFSKDDKMAVDFVCAASNLRMHNYHIPLQSR
;
A
#
# COMPACT_ATOMS: atom_id res chain seq x y z
N THR A 1 -4.25 18.07 -22.14
CA THR A 1 -5.32 18.78 -21.40
C THR A 1 -5.42 18.19 -20.00
N THR A 2 -5.92 18.95 -19.04
CA THR A 2 -6.16 18.51 -17.64
C THR A 2 -7.44 19.19 -17.15
N GLY A 3 -8.52 18.42 -17.01
CA GLY A 3 -9.85 18.97 -16.75
C GLY A 3 -10.27 19.95 -17.85
N PHE A 4 -10.65 21.16 -17.46
CA PHE A 4 -11.03 22.25 -18.38
C PHE A 4 -9.83 23.01 -18.99
N THR A 5 -8.60 22.68 -18.60
CA THR A 5 -7.39 23.40 -19.05
C THR A 5 -6.66 22.64 -20.14
N GLY A 6 -6.08 23.39 -21.08
CA GLY A 6 -5.30 22.84 -22.17
C GLY A 6 -4.44 23.90 -22.82
N GLN A 7 -3.34 23.46 -23.42
CA GLN A 7 -2.43 24.30 -24.17
C GLN A 7 -2.10 23.62 -25.49
N CYS A 8 -1.85 24.44 -26.52
CA CYS A 8 -1.33 24.02 -27.80
C CYS A 8 -0.09 24.85 -28.10
N THR A 9 0.97 24.20 -28.58
CA THR A 9 2.23 24.85 -28.95
C THR A 9 2.64 24.36 -30.33
N VAL A 10 3.06 25.27 -31.20
CA VAL A 10 3.58 24.93 -32.54
C VAL A 10 5.07 24.65 -32.42
N ILE A 11 5.52 23.53 -32.98
CA ILE A 11 6.94 23.17 -33.07
C ILE A 11 7.36 23.21 -34.54
N TYR A 12 8.17 24.20 -34.91
CA TYR A 12 8.72 24.37 -36.25
C TYR A 12 10.25 24.27 -36.22
N PRO A 13 10.87 23.39 -37.04
CA PRO A 13 12.31 23.18 -37.03
C PRO A 13 13.10 24.48 -37.18
N GLN A 14 14.11 24.67 -36.33
CA GLN A 14 15.03 25.82 -36.33
C GLN A 14 14.38 27.20 -36.12
N GLN A 15 13.08 27.29 -35.84
CA GLN A 15 12.40 28.58 -35.60
C GLN A 15 11.66 28.66 -34.27
N SER A 16 11.16 27.53 -33.75
CA SER A 16 10.57 27.48 -32.41
C SER A 16 11.38 26.60 -31.48
N GLN A 17 11.12 26.73 -30.19
CA GLN A 17 11.58 25.76 -29.21
C GLN A 17 10.99 24.36 -29.53
N CYS A 18 11.78 23.32 -29.33
CA CYS A 18 11.29 21.94 -29.39
C CYS A 18 10.60 21.57 -28.07
N TYR A 19 9.97 20.40 -28.06
CA TYR A 19 9.25 19.90 -26.88
C TYR A 19 10.14 19.69 -25.65
N GLU A 20 11.44 19.46 -25.86
CA GLU A 20 12.43 19.21 -24.80
C GLU A 20 13.17 20.46 -24.35
N CYS A 21 13.02 21.59 -25.07
CA CYS A 21 13.63 22.87 -24.67
C CYS A 21 13.09 23.40 -23.34
N THR A 22 11.86 23.02 -22.97
CA THR A 22 11.26 23.37 -21.67
C THR A 22 11.31 22.16 -20.75
N SER A 23 11.99 22.29 -19.61
CA SER A 23 11.99 21.24 -18.60
C SER A 23 10.58 21.05 -18.04
N LYS A 24 10.12 19.80 -18.04
CA LYS A 24 8.85 19.44 -17.41
C LYS A 24 9.08 19.27 -15.92
N ALA A 25 8.03 19.48 -15.13
CA ALA A 25 8.06 19.14 -13.72
C ALA A 25 8.42 17.65 -13.58
N ALA A 26 9.52 17.37 -12.88
CA ALA A 26 9.92 16.00 -12.59
C ALA A 26 8.84 15.33 -11.71
N PRO A 27 8.65 14.01 -11.83
CA PRO A 27 7.82 13.26 -10.90
C PRO A 27 8.25 13.51 -9.46
N LYS A 28 7.29 13.60 -8.54
CA LYS A 28 7.60 13.76 -7.11
C LYS A 28 8.27 12.48 -6.59
N VAL A 29 9.46 12.62 -6.03
CA VAL A 29 10.21 11.52 -5.40
C VAL A 29 10.22 11.76 -3.88
N TYR A 30 9.89 10.71 -3.13
CA TYR A 30 9.86 10.76 -1.66
C TYR A 30 11.08 10.05 -1.09
N PRO A 31 11.70 10.57 -0.01
CA PRO A 31 12.80 9.89 0.64
C PRO A 31 12.40 8.49 1.15
N VAL A 32 13.30 7.52 1.00
CA VAL A 32 13.11 6.13 1.46
C VAL A 32 12.65 6.07 2.92
N CYS A 33 13.32 6.82 3.81
CA CYS A 33 12.98 6.85 5.23
C CYS A 33 11.56 7.38 5.50
N THR A 34 11.05 8.28 4.65
CA THR A 34 9.69 8.80 4.75
C THR A 34 8.67 7.73 4.37
N ILE A 35 8.92 6.98 3.30
CA ILE A 35 8.02 5.91 2.87
C ILE A 35 8.05 4.72 3.83
N ARG A 36 9.24 4.26 4.25
CA ARG A 36 9.43 3.07 5.08
C ARG A 36 9.09 3.28 6.55
N SER A 37 9.46 4.42 7.14
CA SER A 37 9.50 4.57 8.61
C SER A 37 8.84 5.81 9.19
N THR A 38 8.68 6.88 8.40
CA THR A 38 8.17 8.15 8.93
C THR A 38 7.21 8.85 7.95
N PRO A 39 6.13 8.18 7.53
CA PRO A 39 5.12 8.82 6.69
C PRO A 39 4.41 9.93 7.48
N SER A 40 4.23 11.07 6.83
CA SER A 40 3.53 12.24 7.40
C SER A 40 2.32 12.72 6.60
N THR A 41 2.07 12.15 5.42
CA THR A 41 0.96 12.56 4.54
C THR A 41 0.32 11.34 3.90
N PRO A 42 -0.95 11.39 3.48
CA PRO A 42 -1.61 10.27 2.81
C PRO A 42 -0.84 9.75 1.59
N VAL A 43 -0.20 10.64 0.84
CA VAL A 43 0.57 10.26 -0.36
C VAL A 43 1.75 9.34 -0.03
N HIS A 44 2.37 9.49 1.14
CA HIS A 44 3.44 8.59 1.58
C HIS A 44 2.91 7.17 1.86
N CYS A 45 1.73 7.05 2.47
CA CYS A 45 1.09 5.77 2.75
C CYS A 45 0.58 5.09 1.46
N ILE A 46 0.05 5.87 0.51
CA ILE A 46 -0.37 5.36 -0.80
C ILE A 46 0.85 4.85 -1.59
N GLN A 47 1.96 5.61 -1.60
CA GLN A 47 3.18 5.16 -2.27
C GLN A 47 3.76 3.91 -1.61
N TRP A 48 3.74 3.83 -0.28
CA TRP A 48 4.13 2.62 0.45
C TRP A 48 3.27 1.42 0.04
N ALA A 49 1.94 1.58 -0.03
CA ALA A 49 1.02 0.51 -0.38
C ALA A 49 1.21 0.02 -1.82
N LYS A 50 1.53 0.90 -2.77
CA LYS A 50 1.88 0.51 -4.16
C LYS A 50 3.17 -0.32 -4.21
N LEU A 51 4.21 0.14 -3.50
CA LEU A 51 5.47 -0.62 -3.42
C LEU A 51 5.28 -1.96 -2.71
N LEU A 52 4.41 -2.02 -1.70
CA LEU A 52 4.05 -3.26 -1.04
C LEU A 52 3.32 -4.22 -1.98
N PHE A 53 2.40 -3.71 -2.81
CA PHE A 53 1.69 -4.52 -3.82
C PHE A 53 2.68 -5.16 -4.79
N GLU A 54 3.62 -4.37 -5.32
CA GLU A 54 4.69 -4.87 -6.21
C GLU A 54 5.61 -5.86 -5.50
N LEU A 55 5.97 -5.61 -4.24
CA LEU A 55 6.77 -6.53 -3.43
C LEU A 55 6.09 -7.90 -3.23
N MET A 56 4.76 -7.90 -3.03
CA MET A 56 4.01 -9.11 -2.72
C MET A 56 3.57 -9.90 -3.97
N PHE A 57 3.24 -9.20 -5.06
CA PHE A 57 2.57 -9.79 -6.21
C PHE A 57 3.27 -9.52 -7.55
N GLY A 58 4.20 -8.58 -7.58
CA GLY A 58 4.88 -8.18 -8.80
C GLY A 58 6.18 -8.91 -9.06
N ILE A 59 6.89 -8.41 -10.08
CA ILE A 59 8.19 -8.93 -10.47
C ILE A 59 9.18 -8.67 -9.34
N GLU A 60 10.02 -9.66 -9.04
CA GLU A 60 11.04 -9.51 -8.02
C GLU A 60 12.00 -8.36 -8.37
N ASP A 61 12.11 -7.40 -7.45
CA ASP A 61 13.07 -6.30 -7.52
C ASP A 61 13.86 -6.22 -6.21
N ASP A 62 15.13 -6.61 -6.26
CA ASP A 62 16.04 -6.56 -5.12
C ASP A 62 16.40 -5.12 -4.70
N ASN A 63 16.11 -4.12 -5.54
CA ASN A 63 16.29 -2.70 -5.22
C ASN A 63 15.06 -2.07 -4.57
N SER A 64 14.01 -2.87 -4.27
CA SER A 64 12.82 -2.37 -3.63
C SER A 64 13.14 -1.69 -2.30
N VAL A 65 12.52 -0.53 -2.08
CA VAL A 65 12.61 0.23 -0.82
C VAL A 65 12.08 -0.57 0.38
N LEU A 66 11.31 -1.62 0.13
CA LEU A 66 10.68 -2.49 1.13
C LEU A 66 11.30 -3.90 1.14
N ALA A 67 12.50 -4.09 0.59
CA ALA A 67 13.14 -5.41 0.51
C ALA A 67 13.29 -6.12 1.88
N ASP A 68 13.39 -5.36 2.97
CA ASP A 68 13.45 -5.89 4.34
C ASP A 68 12.17 -6.62 4.78
N LEU A 69 11.03 -6.33 4.13
CA LEU A 69 9.75 -7.00 4.37
C LEU A 69 9.59 -8.29 3.55
N LYS A 70 10.37 -8.50 2.48
CA LYS A 70 10.22 -9.64 1.55
C LYS A 70 10.32 -10.99 2.27
N GLU A 71 11.41 -11.17 3.01
CA GLU A 71 11.73 -12.43 3.69
C GLU A 71 10.73 -12.79 4.80
N PRO A 72 10.34 -11.86 5.71
CA PRO A 72 9.27 -12.12 6.66
C PRO A 72 7.93 -12.47 6.00
N LEU A 73 7.52 -11.75 4.95
CA LEU A 73 6.25 -12.00 4.27
C LEU A 73 6.23 -13.36 3.57
N ASN A 74 7.33 -13.76 2.91
CA ASN A 74 7.43 -15.06 2.27
C ASN A 74 7.33 -16.22 3.28
N LYS A 75 7.85 -16.05 4.50
CA LYS A 75 7.73 -17.05 5.58
C LYS A 75 6.30 -17.25 6.09
N LEU A 76 5.43 -16.26 5.90
CA LEU A 76 4.03 -16.32 6.33
C LEU A 76 3.13 -17.02 5.30
N ARG A 77 3.63 -17.24 4.09
CA ARG A 77 2.91 -17.95 3.02
C ARG A 77 3.01 -19.46 3.27
N CYS A 78 1.90 -20.19 3.17
CA CYS A 78 1.93 -21.65 3.32
C CYS A 78 2.63 -22.28 2.11
N SER A 79 3.25 -23.45 2.35
CA SER A 79 4.02 -24.20 1.34
C SER A 79 3.16 -24.54 0.11
N GLU A 80 3.77 -24.40 -1.08
CA GLU A 80 3.10 -24.53 -2.38
C GLU A 80 2.61 -25.95 -2.74
N ASN A 81 2.79 -26.93 -1.85
CA ASN A 81 2.69 -28.35 -2.17
C ASN A 81 1.32 -29.00 -1.87
N SER A 82 0.27 -28.23 -1.58
CA SER A 82 -1.09 -28.77 -1.42
C SER A 82 -1.94 -28.47 -2.64
N SER A 83 -2.42 -29.53 -3.31
CA SER A 83 -3.22 -29.46 -4.55
C SER A 83 -4.63 -28.88 -4.37
N SER A 84 -5.05 -28.60 -3.13
CA SER A 84 -6.27 -27.85 -2.81
C SER A 84 -5.96 -26.76 -1.80
N VAL A 85 -5.92 -25.52 -2.27
CA VAL A 85 -5.78 -24.34 -1.42
C VAL A 85 -7.11 -24.16 -0.67
N ARG A 86 -7.11 -24.42 0.65
CA ARG A 86 -8.32 -24.26 1.47
C ARG A 86 -8.53 -22.77 1.72
N GLU A 87 -9.73 -22.25 1.52
CA GLU A 87 -10.04 -20.83 1.74
C GLU A 87 -9.66 -20.34 3.15
N ASP A 88 -9.87 -21.19 4.16
CA ASP A 88 -9.48 -20.93 5.55
C ASP A 88 -7.96 -20.82 5.77
N GLU A 89 -7.15 -21.48 4.93
CA GLU A 89 -5.69 -21.40 5.01
C GLU A 89 -5.21 -20.07 4.44
N VAL A 90 -5.69 -19.72 3.25
CA VAL A 90 -5.39 -18.44 2.59
C VAL A 90 -5.84 -17.24 3.41
N ARG A 91 -7.00 -17.35 4.07
CA ARG A 91 -7.47 -16.31 4.99
C ARG A 91 -6.53 -16.14 6.18
N ARG A 92 -6.04 -17.25 6.77
CA ARG A 92 -5.07 -17.20 7.87
C ARG A 92 -3.74 -16.60 7.44
N GLU A 93 -3.26 -16.92 6.23
CA GLU A 93 -2.06 -16.30 5.66
C GLU A 93 -2.23 -14.78 5.49
N ALA A 94 -3.35 -14.34 4.92
CA ALA A 94 -3.66 -12.93 4.75
C ALA A 94 -3.76 -12.19 6.10
N MET A 95 -4.36 -12.81 7.12
CA MET A 95 -4.39 -12.27 8.49
C MET A 95 -2.99 -12.21 9.12
N ALA A 96 -2.14 -13.21 8.89
CA ALA A 96 -0.77 -13.21 9.38
C ALA A 96 0.06 -12.09 8.74
N ILE A 97 -0.10 -11.87 7.43
CA ILE A 97 0.50 -10.76 6.69
C ILE A 97 0.01 -9.41 7.25
N PHE A 98 -1.29 -9.25 7.48
CA PHE A 98 -1.85 -8.06 8.10
C PHE A 98 -1.17 -7.77 9.45
N ASN A 99 -1.15 -8.77 10.34
CA ASN A 99 -0.57 -8.64 11.67
C ASN A 99 0.95 -8.37 11.62
N HIS A 100 1.64 -8.92 10.63
CA HIS A 100 3.05 -8.61 10.43
C HIS A 100 3.24 -7.14 10.06
N LEU A 101 2.52 -6.62 9.07
CA LEU A 101 2.68 -5.28 8.52
C LEU A 101 2.21 -4.17 9.47
N PHE A 102 1.02 -4.32 10.07
CA PHE A 102 0.36 -3.25 10.82
C PHE A 102 0.52 -3.36 12.34
N CYS A 103 1.08 -4.47 12.83
CA CYS A 103 1.33 -4.67 14.26
C CYS A 103 2.80 -4.97 14.56
N ASN A 104 3.38 -6.04 14.02
CA ASN A 104 4.73 -6.48 14.38
C ASN A 104 5.83 -5.55 13.82
N ASP A 105 5.70 -5.11 12.57
CA ASP A 105 6.61 -4.15 11.95
C ASP A 105 6.53 -2.80 12.69
N ILE A 106 5.32 -2.31 12.96
CA ILE A 106 5.10 -1.07 13.74
C ILE A 106 5.74 -1.17 15.14
N LYS A 107 5.54 -2.30 15.85
CA LYS A 107 6.22 -2.57 17.13
C LYS A 107 7.74 -2.57 17.00
N SER A 108 8.27 -3.03 15.87
CA SER A 108 9.71 -2.99 15.60
C SER A 108 10.20 -1.57 15.32
N GLN A 109 9.43 -0.76 14.61
CA GLN A 109 9.72 0.65 14.37
C GLN A 109 9.67 1.50 15.64
N LEU A 110 8.81 1.15 16.59
CA LEU A 110 8.75 1.78 17.92
C LEU A 110 10.04 1.58 18.74
N LYS A 111 10.82 0.53 18.47
CA LYS A 111 12.11 0.29 19.14
C LYS A 111 13.17 1.33 18.74
N LEU A 112 12.99 2.02 17.62
CA LEU A 112 13.86 3.10 17.15
C LEU A 112 13.51 4.41 17.88
N THR A 113 13.78 4.45 19.18
CA THR A 113 13.36 5.53 20.09
C THR A 113 13.82 6.92 19.66
N ASN A 114 14.96 7.02 18.96
CA ASN A 114 15.49 8.26 18.40
C ASN A 114 14.56 8.93 17.36
N LEU A 115 13.69 8.17 16.69
CA LEU A 115 12.76 8.72 15.70
C LEU A 115 11.56 9.45 16.35
N TRP A 116 11.24 9.11 17.60
CA TRP A 116 10.01 9.51 18.29
C TRP A 116 10.28 10.42 19.52
N ALA A 117 11.54 10.55 19.94
CA ALA A 117 11.94 11.26 21.15
C ALA A 117 11.76 12.79 21.08
N ASP A 118 11.85 13.38 19.90
CA ASP A 118 11.89 14.84 19.72
C ASP A 118 10.51 15.52 19.87
N GLY A 119 9.43 14.75 20.11
CA GLY A 119 8.06 15.27 20.28
C GLY A 119 7.42 15.90 19.04
N LYS A 120 8.17 16.05 17.93
CA LYS A 120 7.67 16.58 16.65
C LYS A 120 6.73 15.63 15.93
N ARG A 121 6.72 14.35 16.31
CA ARG A 121 5.96 13.28 15.67
C ARG A 121 5.36 12.40 16.76
N GLU A 122 4.10 12.06 16.59
CA GLU A 122 3.45 11.08 17.45
C GLU A 122 3.93 9.67 17.08
N ALA A 123 4.18 8.86 18.11
CA ALA A 123 4.64 7.49 17.92
C ALA A 123 3.54 6.63 17.28
N PRO A 124 3.87 5.77 16.31
CA PRO A 124 2.86 4.98 15.62
C PRO A 124 2.21 3.96 16.54
N VAL A 125 0.93 3.68 16.32
CA VAL A 125 0.16 2.72 17.13
C VAL A 125 -0.02 1.42 16.35
N PRO A 126 0.45 0.28 16.86
CA PRO A 126 0.24 -1.01 16.21
C PRO A 126 -1.24 -1.41 16.29
N VAL A 127 -1.74 -2.09 15.26
CA VAL A 127 -3.10 -2.62 15.23
C VAL A 127 -3.07 -4.07 14.73
N SER A 128 -3.57 -4.99 15.55
CA SER A 128 -3.82 -6.37 15.13
C SER A 128 -5.13 -6.48 14.36
N PHE A 129 -5.31 -7.56 13.61
CA PHE A 129 -6.53 -7.80 12.85
C PHE A 129 -7.74 -7.89 13.78
N GLU A 130 -7.59 -8.60 14.90
CA GLU A 130 -8.64 -8.79 15.91
C GLU A 130 -9.06 -7.46 16.54
N GLU A 131 -8.10 -6.58 16.87
CA GLU A 131 -8.38 -5.23 17.37
C GLU A 131 -9.07 -4.36 16.31
N ALA A 132 -8.63 -4.44 15.05
CA ALA A 132 -9.21 -3.67 13.95
C ALA A 132 -10.68 -4.00 13.73
N VAL A 133 -11.05 -5.28 13.80
CA VAL A 133 -12.42 -5.75 13.55
C VAL A 133 -13.30 -5.82 14.81
N ALA A 134 -12.75 -5.58 16.00
CA ALA A 134 -13.52 -5.55 17.24
C ALA A 134 -14.49 -4.35 17.32
N ALA A 135 -14.20 -3.27 16.58
CA ALA A 135 -15.12 -2.16 16.40
C ALA A 135 -16.29 -2.55 15.50
N LYS A 136 -17.50 -2.06 15.79
CA LYS A 136 -18.66 -2.28 14.91
C LYS A 136 -18.37 -1.73 13.52
N SER A 137 -18.40 -2.59 12.51
CA SER A 137 -18.37 -2.17 11.11
C SER A 137 -19.80 -1.93 10.63
N GLU A 138 -20.08 -0.74 10.14
CA GLU A 138 -21.22 -0.52 9.24
C GLU A 138 -20.75 -0.90 7.83
N GLU A 139 -21.56 -1.71 7.13
CA GLU A 139 -21.33 -2.02 5.72
C GLU A 139 -21.68 -0.77 4.90
N ASP A 140 -20.68 0.09 4.70
CA ASP A 140 -20.78 1.22 3.80
C ASP A 140 -20.23 0.84 2.42
N THR A 141 -21.09 0.96 1.41
CA THR A 141 -20.76 0.65 0.00
C THR A 141 -20.40 1.89 -0.80
N ASP A 142 -20.54 3.09 -0.23
CA ASP A 142 -20.18 4.33 -0.89
C ASP A 142 -18.66 4.45 -1.01
N VAL A 143 -18.16 4.48 -2.25
CA VAL A 143 -16.73 4.64 -2.54
C VAL A 143 -16.20 6.03 -2.22
N GLN A 144 -17.08 7.03 -2.09
CA GLN A 144 -16.73 8.39 -1.69
C GLN A 144 -16.70 8.56 -0.16
N ALA A 145 -17.22 7.59 0.59
CA ALA A 145 -17.15 7.60 2.04
C ALA A 145 -15.75 7.19 2.53
N VAL A 146 -15.38 7.73 3.70
CA VAL A 146 -14.17 7.32 4.40
C VAL A 146 -14.54 6.11 5.27
N TRP A 147 -14.09 4.92 4.86
CA TRP A 147 -14.44 3.70 5.57
C TRP A 147 -13.67 3.50 6.89
N SER A 148 -14.34 2.81 7.82
CA SER A 148 -13.80 2.47 9.14
C SER A 148 -12.57 1.56 9.07
N ILE A 149 -11.78 1.52 10.14
CA ILE A 149 -10.63 0.60 10.26
C ILE A 149 -11.05 -0.86 10.14
N ALA A 150 -12.21 -1.23 10.68
CA ALA A 150 -12.76 -2.57 10.55
C ALA A 150 -13.06 -2.93 9.08
N THR A 151 -13.65 -1.99 8.32
CA THR A 151 -13.91 -2.15 6.89
C THR A 151 -12.61 -2.28 6.10
N GLN A 152 -11.62 -1.42 6.37
CA GLN A 152 -10.32 -1.46 5.71
C GLN A 152 -9.56 -2.77 6.02
N ALA A 153 -9.61 -3.26 7.26
CA ALA A 153 -8.96 -4.51 7.64
C ALA A 153 -9.59 -5.73 6.95
N ASN A 154 -10.93 -5.79 6.90
CA ASN A 154 -11.64 -6.84 6.18
C ASN A 154 -11.35 -6.78 4.67
N LEU A 155 -11.34 -5.57 4.07
CA LEU A 155 -11.02 -5.38 2.65
C LEU A 155 -9.59 -5.84 2.33
N PHE A 156 -8.62 -5.53 3.19
CA PHE A 156 -7.24 -5.98 3.03
C PHE A 156 -7.15 -7.50 3.01
N VAL A 157 -7.71 -8.15 4.04
CA VAL A 157 -7.65 -9.62 4.16
C VAL A 157 -8.40 -10.30 3.02
N ASP A 158 -9.61 -9.84 2.67
CA ASP A 158 -10.37 -10.35 1.52
C ASP A 158 -9.57 -10.23 0.21
N THR A 159 -9.00 -9.05 -0.05
CA THR A 159 -8.28 -8.79 -1.30
C THR A 159 -7.03 -9.66 -1.42
N VAL A 160 -6.22 -9.76 -0.36
CA VAL A 160 -5.03 -10.64 -0.34
C VAL A 160 -5.45 -12.09 -0.50
N SER A 161 -6.51 -12.52 0.18
CA SER A 161 -7.01 -13.89 0.06
C SER A 161 -7.47 -14.21 -1.36
N ARG A 162 -8.20 -13.31 -2.01
CA ARG A 162 -8.67 -13.48 -3.39
C ARG A 162 -7.54 -13.49 -4.40
N ILE A 163 -6.50 -12.67 -4.21
CA ILE A 163 -5.32 -12.73 -5.08
C ILE A 163 -4.64 -14.10 -4.96
N PHE A 164 -4.44 -14.60 -3.73
CA PHE A 164 -3.81 -15.90 -3.50
C PHE A 164 -4.65 -17.10 -3.98
N SER A 165 -5.98 -17.02 -3.97
CA SER A 165 -6.85 -18.12 -4.41
C SER A 165 -7.25 -18.04 -5.89
N GLN A 166 -7.46 -16.85 -6.45
CA GLN A 166 -8.03 -16.66 -7.79
C GLN A 166 -7.00 -16.23 -8.83
N ARG A 167 -5.90 -15.57 -8.42
CA ARG A 167 -4.91 -14.97 -9.33
C ARG A 167 -3.48 -15.43 -9.04
N ARG A 168 -3.35 -16.64 -8.51
CA ARG A 168 -2.06 -17.21 -8.09
C ARG A 168 -1.04 -17.26 -9.24
N GLU A 169 -1.50 -17.57 -10.45
CA GLU A 169 -0.65 -17.66 -11.65
C GLU A 169 -0.09 -16.31 -12.10
N GLU A 170 -0.72 -15.20 -11.69
CA GLU A 170 -0.27 -13.84 -12.03
C GLU A 170 0.80 -13.34 -11.06
N ILE A 171 0.89 -13.92 -9.85
CA ILE A 171 1.88 -13.54 -8.83
C ILE A 171 3.29 -13.71 -9.41
N GLY A 172 4.11 -12.66 -9.27
CA GLY A 172 5.43 -12.58 -9.90
C GLY A 172 5.43 -11.75 -11.19
N THR A 173 4.25 -11.36 -11.70
CA THR A 173 4.11 -10.55 -12.91
C THR A 173 3.16 -9.36 -12.76
N MET A 174 2.46 -9.25 -11.63
CA MET A 174 1.49 -8.18 -11.40
C MET A 174 2.18 -6.82 -11.29
N ALA A 175 1.48 -5.77 -11.70
CA ALA A 175 1.88 -4.40 -11.45
C ALA A 175 0.65 -3.62 -11.01
N PHE A 176 0.85 -2.56 -10.21
CA PHE A 176 -0.28 -1.74 -9.80
C PHE A 176 -0.94 -1.10 -11.03
N SER A 177 -2.23 -1.35 -11.21
CA SER A 177 -3.07 -0.71 -12.21
C SER A 177 -4.29 -0.08 -11.55
N LYS A 178 -4.62 1.17 -11.94
CA LYS A 178 -5.83 1.86 -11.49
C LYS A 178 -7.12 1.23 -12.02
N ASP A 179 -7.00 0.44 -13.09
CA ASP A 179 -8.12 -0.24 -13.75
C ASP A 179 -8.33 -1.66 -13.20
N ASP A 180 -7.42 -2.14 -12.34
CA ASP A 180 -7.54 -3.40 -11.62
C ASP A 180 -8.20 -3.17 -10.25
N LYS A 181 -9.43 -3.67 -10.09
CA LYS A 181 -10.20 -3.50 -8.86
C LYS A 181 -9.48 -4.05 -7.62
N MET A 182 -8.86 -5.24 -7.73
CA MET A 182 -8.16 -5.85 -6.58
C MET A 182 -6.90 -5.06 -6.23
N ALA A 183 -6.16 -4.58 -7.22
CA ALA A 183 -5.00 -3.73 -6.96
C ALA A 183 -5.39 -2.42 -6.28
N VAL A 184 -6.48 -1.77 -6.72
CA VAL A 184 -7.00 -0.55 -6.08
C VAL A 184 -7.52 -0.82 -4.68
N ASP A 185 -8.29 -1.89 -4.47
CA ASP A 185 -8.81 -2.27 -3.15
C ASP A 185 -7.66 -2.55 -2.17
N PHE A 186 -6.62 -3.26 -2.61
CA PHE A 186 -5.42 -3.51 -1.82
C PHE A 186 -4.73 -2.21 -1.42
N VAL A 187 -4.46 -1.32 -2.39
CA VAL A 187 -3.75 -0.06 -2.13
C VAL A 187 -4.57 0.86 -1.23
N CYS A 188 -5.89 0.93 -1.44
CA CYS A 188 -6.81 1.69 -0.58
C CYS A 188 -6.74 1.18 0.87
N ALA A 189 -6.96 -0.12 1.07
CA ALA A 189 -6.95 -0.72 2.40
C ALA A 189 -5.60 -0.59 3.10
N ALA A 190 -4.52 -0.99 2.44
CA ALA A 190 -3.18 -0.98 3.01
C ALA A 190 -2.70 0.45 3.34
N SER A 191 -3.02 1.43 2.48
CA SER A 191 -2.65 2.82 2.75
C SER A 191 -3.43 3.41 3.91
N ASN A 192 -4.74 3.17 4.02
CA ASN A 192 -5.57 3.66 5.12
C ASN A 192 -5.20 3.01 6.47
N LEU A 193 -4.92 1.71 6.49
CA LEU A 193 -4.42 1.02 7.69
C LEU A 193 -3.08 1.61 8.17
N ARG A 194 -2.18 1.91 7.22
CA ARG A 194 -0.92 2.59 7.55
C ARG A 194 -1.14 4.03 7.97
N MET A 195 -2.09 4.76 7.37
CA MET A 195 -2.45 6.10 7.83
C MET A 195 -2.91 6.07 9.29
N HIS A 196 -3.76 5.10 9.65
CA HIS A 196 -4.18 4.89 11.03
C HIS A 196 -3.00 4.62 11.98
N ASN A 197 -2.06 3.73 11.60
CA ASN A 197 -0.88 3.49 12.44
C ASN A 197 -0.11 4.77 12.76
N TYR A 198 -0.09 5.76 11.85
CA TYR A 198 0.69 6.98 11.98
C TYR A 198 -0.14 8.23 12.27
N HIS A 199 -1.40 8.06 12.71
CA HIS A 199 -2.32 9.18 13.04
C HIS A 199 -2.58 10.14 11.87
N ILE A 200 -2.51 9.62 10.65
CA ILE A 200 -2.83 10.37 9.42
C ILE A 200 -4.33 10.19 9.12
N PRO A 201 -5.06 11.26 8.75
CA PRO A 201 -6.47 11.14 8.39
C PRO A 201 -6.69 10.18 7.22
N LEU A 202 -7.62 9.24 7.41
CA LEU A 202 -8.04 8.28 6.39
C LEU A 202 -8.62 9.00 5.18
N GLN A 203 -8.50 8.35 4.02
CA GLN A 203 -9.02 8.84 2.75
C GLN A 203 -10.09 7.88 2.20
N SER A 204 -10.99 8.40 1.37
CA SER A 204 -11.90 7.58 0.56
C SER A 204 -11.12 6.76 -0.48
N ARG A 205 -11.82 5.84 -1.16
CA ARG A 205 -11.24 4.95 -2.16
C ARG A 205 -10.82 5.65 -3.45
#